data_AF-A0A523NSB0-F1
#
_entry.id   AF-A0A523NSB0-F1
#
_cell.length_a   1.000
_cell.length_b   1.000
_cell.length_c   1.000
_cell.angle_alpha   90.00
_cell.angle_beta   90.00
_cell.angle_gamma   90.00
#
_symmetry.space_group_name_H-M   'P 1'
#
loop_
_entity.id
_entity.type
_entity.pdbx_description
1 polymer ?
#
loop_
_entity_poly.entity_id
_entity_poly.type
_entity_poly.pdbx_seq_one_letter_code
_entity_poly.pdbx_strand_id
1 'polypeptide(L)'
;MNEQEKEKRFIANVKKALDLGEENLDAGTQSKLTRIRHQALDAGEHKEPSIRRWFMLPVAGVATACAIILGVAIYLKPPGGLPPNLEDLDLLAAEENLEFYDGLEFYAWLAEAEIDVG
;
A
#
# COMPACT_ATOMS: atom_id res chain seq x y z
N MET A 1 -76.08 -37.71 -5.33
CA MET A 1 -74.87 -37.01 -4.87
C MET A 1 -74.79 -35.70 -5.63
N ASN A 2 -75.06 -34.58 -4.95
CA ASN A 2 -75.33 -33.29 -5.58
C ASN A 2 -74.06 -32.67 -6.18
N GLU A 3 -74.17 -32.11 -7.38
CA GLU A 3 -73.04 -31.43 -8.05
C GLU A 3 -72.48 -30.27 -7.23
N GLN A 4 -73.33 -29.57 -6.49
CA GLN A 4 -72.92 -28.51 -5.57
C GLN A 4 -72.03 -29.00 -4.41
N GLU A 5 -72.17 -30.26 -3.99
CA GLU A 5 -71.26 -30.82 -2.97
C GLU A 5 -69.88 -31.13 -3.55
N LYS A 6 -69.82 -31.54 -4.82
CA LYS A 6 -68.54 -31.82 -5.51
C LYS A 6 -67.75 -30.53 -5.72
N GLU A 7 -68.43 -29.46 -6.14
CA GLU A 7 -67.82 -28.14 -6.32
C GLU A 7 -67.29 -27.57 -5.00
N LYS A 8 -68.07 -27.65 -3.92
CA LYS A 8 -67.62 -27.22 -2.58
C LYS A 8 -66.40 -27.99 -2.10
N ARG A 9 -66.36 -29.31 -2.33
CA ARG A 9 -65.20 -30.14 -1.98
C ARG A 9 -63.97 -29.80 -2.82
N PHE A 10 -64.15 -29.52 -4.10
CA PHE A 10 -63.07 -29.10 -4.99
C PHE A 10 -62.46 -27.76 -4.53
N ILE A 11 -63.30 -26.75 -4.27
CA ILE A 11 -62.85 -25.45 -3.76
C ILE A 11 -62.13 -25.59 -2.42
N ALA A 12 -62.66 -26.42 -1.51
CA ALA A 12 -62.02 -26.67 -0.21
C ALA A 12 -60.62 -27.30 -0.36
N ASN A 13 -60.45 -28.22 -1.31
CA ASN A 13 -59.17 -28.86 -1.57
C ASN A 13 -58.16 -27.89 -2.22
N VAL A 14 -58.61 -27.06 -3.17
CA VAL A 14 -57.77 -26.03 -3.80
C VAL A 14 -57.30 -25.01 -2.77
N LYS A 15 -58.21 -24.55 -1.90
CA LYS A 15 -57.89 -23.63 -0.80
C LYS A 15 -56.87 -24.25 0.15
N LYS A 16 -57.09 -25.50 0.56
CA LYS A 16 -56.16 -26.22 1.46
C LYS A 16 -54.78 -26.41 0.85
N ALA A 17 -54.68 -26.66 -0.46
CA ALA A 17 -53.40 -26.78 -1.15
C ALA A 17 -52.66 -25.43 -1.26
N LEU A 18 -53.40 -24.33 -1.40
CA LEU A 18 -52.84 -22.97 -1.44
C LEU A 18 -52.36 -22.52 -0.06
N ASP A 19 -53.15 -22.75 0.98
CA ASP A 19 -52.80 -22.45 2.37
C ASP A 19 -51.51 -23.22 2.79
N LEU A 20 -51.36 -24.48 2.33
CA LEU A 20 -50.15 -25.29 2.57
C LEU A 20 -48.92 -24.77 1.82
N GLY A 21 -49.14 -24.10 0.68
CA GLY A 21 -48.13 -23.43 -0.11
C GLY A 21 -47.66 -22.14 0.52
N GLU A 22 -48.56 -21.36 1.13
CA GLU A 22 -48.25 -20.15 1.90
C GLU A 22 -47.44 -20.47 3.16
N GLU A 23 -47.80 -21.53 3.89
CA GLU A 23 -47.11 -21.94 5.13
C GLU A 23 -45.67 -22.46 4.85
N ASN A 24 -45.40 -22.94 3.62
CA ASN A 24 -44.06 -23.37 3.20
C ASN A 24 -43.25 -22.28 2.47
N LEU A 25 -43.81 -21.09 2.20
CA LEU A 25 -43.16 -20.12 1.32
C LEU A 25 -42.12 -19.22 2.02
N ASP A 26 -42.10 -19.12 3.35
CA ASP A 26 -41.36 -18.03 4.00
C ASP A 26 -40.09 -18.47 4.77
N ALA A 27 -40.05 -19.66 5.35
CA ALA A 27 -38.86 -20.07 6.13
C ALA A 27 -37.65 -20.43 5.25
N GLY A 28 -37.88 -21.11 4.12
CA GLY A 28 -36.81 -21.55 3.21
C GLY A 28 -36.15 -20.39 2.46
N THR A 29 -36.94 -19.38 2.10
CA THR A 29 -36.45 -18.18 1.40
C THR A 29 -35.68 -17.27 2.37
N GLN A 30 -36.18 -17.08 3.58
CA GLN A 30 -35.47 -16.33 4.63
C GLN A 30 -34.14 -16.99 4.99
N SER A 31 -34.10 -18.32 5.14
CA SER A 31 -32.85 -19.04 5.42
C SER A 31 -31.80 -18.85 4.30
N LYS A 32 -32.21 -18.87 3.03
CA LYS A 32 -31.33 -18.59 1.89
C LYS A 32 -30.80 -17.17 1.90
N LEU A 33 -31.65 -16.18 2.20
CA LEU A 33 -31.26 -14.77 2.27
C LEU A 33 -30.26 -14.52 3.41
N THR A 34 -30.52 -15.10 4.59
CA THR A 34 -29.62 -15.04 5.75
C THR A 34 -28.26 -15.66 5.42
N ARG A 35 -28.24 -16.81 4.73
CA ARG A 35 -27.00 -17.45 4.30
C ARG A 35 -26.19 -16.58 3.33
N ILE A 36 -26.85 -15.98 2.34
CA ILE A 36 -26.20 -15.08 1.37
C ILE A 36 -25.63 -13.84 2.08
N ARG A 37 -26.35 -13.30 3.07
CA ARG A 37 -25.89 -12.15 3.86
C ARG A 37 -24.64 -12.49 4.67
N HIS A 38 -24.61 -13.62 5.35
CA HIS A 38 -23.43 -14.07 6.09
C HIS A 38 -22.24 -14.32 5.17
N GLN A 39 -22.46 -14.94 4.00
CA GLN A 39 -21.40 -15.19 3.03
C GLN A 39 -20.79 -13.89 2.46
N ALA A 40 -21.59 -12.84 2.26
CA ALA A 40 -21.11 -11.53 1.82
C ALA A 40 -20.31 -10.79 2.91
N LEU A 41 -20.66 -10.98 4.19
CA LEU A 41 -19.94 -10.40 5.32
C LEU A 41 -18.58 -11.10 5.54
N ASP A 42 -18.55 -12.45 5.52
CA ASP A 42 -17.29 -13.21 5.64
C ASP A 42 -16.32 -12.91 4.49
N ALA A 43 -16.84 -12.69 3.27
CA ALA A 43 -16.02 -12.31 2.12
C ALA A 43 -15.43 -10.90 2.24
N GLY A 44 -16.03 -10.01 3.06
CA GLY A 44 -15.54 -8.67 3.35
C GLY A 44 -14.57 -8.58 4.52
N GLU A 45 -14.62 -9.54 5.46
CA GLU A 45 -13.72 -9.56 6.64
C GLU A 45 -12.34 -10.18 6.34
N HIS A 46 -12.21 -10.93 5.25
CA HIS A 46 -10.93 -11.53 4.86
C HIS A 46 -10.25 -10.76 3.72
N LYS A 47 -9.24 -9.97 4.14
CA LYS A 47 -8.17 -9.37 3.32
C LYS A 47 -8.59 -8.21 2.42
N GLU A 48 -8.67 -7.04 3.02
CA GLU A 48 -7.94 -5.91 2.44
C GLU A 48 -6.59 -5.80 3.17
N PRO A 49 -5.44 -6.08 2.50
CA PRO A 49 -4.16 -5.67 3.05
C PRO A 49 -4.21 -4.14 3.12
N SER A 50 -4.39 -3.63 4.34
CA SER A 50 -4.51 -2.22 4.64
C SER A 50 -3.33 -1.45 4.05
N ILE A 51 -3.53 -0.92 2.85
CA ILE A 51 -2.64 0.01 2.14
C ILE A 51 -2.37 1.22 3.06
N ARG A 52 -3.37 1.54 3.90
CA ARG A 52 -3.30 2.52 4.98
C ARG A 52 -2.24 2.19 6.04
N ARG A 53 -1.92 0.92 6.31
CA ARG A 53 -0.84 0.52 7.22
C ARG A 53 0.55 0.67 6.59
N TRP A 54 0.67 0.54 5.27
CA TRP A 54 1.91 0.83 4.55
C TRP A 54 2.21 2.35 4.54
N PHE A 55 1.18 3.18 4.30
CA PHE A 55 1.32 4.65 4.32
C PHE A 55 1.58 5.26 5.72
N MET A 56 1.45 4.48 6.80
CA MET A 56 1.82 4.88 8.16
C MET A 56 3.25 4.50 8.55
N LEU A 57 4.09 4.01 7.63
CA LEU A 57 5.54 4.15 7.80
C LEU A 57 5.88 5.65 7.77
N PRO A 58 6.89 6.12 8.53
CA PRO A 58 7.17 7.54 8.65
C PRO A 58 7.71 8.07 7.31
N VAL A 59 6.81 8.54 6.45
CA VAL A 59 7.09 9.16 5.14
C VAL A 59 8.06 10.33 5.28
N ALA A 60 8.15 10.92 6.49
CA ALA A 60 9.13 11.94 6.84
C ALA A 60 10.59 11.52 6.55
N GLY A 61 10.95 10.25 6.77
CA GLY A 61 12.32 9.77 6.51
C GLY A 61 12.66 9.62 5.03
N VAL A 62 11.66 9.36 4.19
CA VAL A 62 11.85 9.23 2.74
C VAL A 62 12.04 10.61 2.11
N ALA A 63 11.24 11.60 2.53
CA ALA A 63 11.35 12.96 2.03
C ALA A 63 12.71 13.59 2.36
N THR A 64 13.22 13.39 3.59
CA THR A 64 14.55 13.89 3.98
C THR A 64 15.67 13.19 3.23
N ALA A 65 15.60 11.87 3.06
CA ALA A 65 16.59 11.13 2.26
C ALA A 65 16.61 11.61 0.80
N CYS A 66 15.44 11.81 0.17
CA CYS A 66 15.36 12.35 -1.18
C CYS A 66 15.90 13.78 -1.28
N ALA A 67 15.63 14.63 -0.29
CA ALA A 67 16.15 16.00 -0.25
C ALA A 67 17.68 16.04 -0.11
N ILE A 68 18.25 15.18 0.73
CA ILE A 68 19.71 15.04 0.88
C ILE A 68 20.34 14.54 -0.42
N ILE A 69 19.79 13.49 -1.03
CA ILE A 69 20.29 12.94 -2.30
C ILE A 69 20.24 14.01 -3.40
N LEU A 70 19.14 14.75 -3.51
CA LEU A 70 19.01 15.84 -4.48
C LEU A 70 19.97 17.00 -4.20
N GLY A 71 20.14 17.38 -2.93
CA GLY A 71 21.08 18.41 -2.53
C GLY A 71 22.52 18.04 -2.92
N VAL A 72 22.92 16.80 -2.64
CA VAL A 72 24.23 16.26 -3.01
C VAL A 72 24.39 16.19 -4.54
N ALA A 73 23.37 15.73 -5.27
CA ALA A 73 23.41 15.65 -6.73
C ALA A 73 23.53 17.03 -7.39
N ILE A 74 22.88 18.06 -6.82
CA ILE A 74 22.98 19.44 -7.32
C ILE A 74 24.33 20.05 -6.93
N TYR A 75 24.84 19.77 -5.73
CA TYR A 75 26.14 20.25 -5.27
C TYR A 75 27.30 19.66 -6.10
N LEU A 76 27.23 18.36 -6.41
CA LEU A 76 28.21 17.66 -7.23
C LEU A 76 28.07 17.99 -8.72
N LYS A 77 27.02 18.69 -9.15
CA LYS A 77 26.85 19.06 -10.55
C LYS A 77 27.80 20.23 -10.87
N PRO A 78 28.86 20.02 -11.67
CA PRO A 78 29.74 21.11 -12.05
C PRO A 78 28.95 22.18 -12.84
N PRO A 79 29.21 23.48 -12.60
CA PRO A 79 28.56 24.56 -13.32
C PRO A 79 29.03 24.55 -14.78
N GLY A 80 28.28 23.86 -15.64
CA GLY A 80 28.60 23.67 -17.05
C GLY A 80 29.56 22.49 -17.26
N GLY A 81 29.03 21.27 -17.42
CA GLY A 81 29.85 20.06 -17.52
C GLY A 81 29.52 19.21 -18.73
N LEU A 82 30.49 19.12 -19.64
CA LEU A 82 30.74 17.92 -20.44
C LEU A 82 31.05 16.76 -19.46
N PRO A 83 30.64 15.50 -19.73
CA PRO A 83 30.97 14.38 -18.85
C PRO A 83 32.49 14.31 -18.59
N PRO A 84 32.92 14.03 -17.34
CA PRO A 84 34.35 13.89 -17.04
C PRO A 84 34.93 12.80 -17.94
N ASN A 85 35.99 13.12 -18.68
CA ASN A 85 36.72 12.12 -19.45
C ASN A 85 37.38 11.15 -18.46
N LEU A 86 37.26 9.85 -18.71
CA LEU A 86 37.85 8.83 -17.85
C LEU A 86 39.38 8.95 -17.79
N GLU A 87 40.02 9.49 -18.83
CA GLU A 87 41.46 9.79 -18.86
C GLU A 87 41.87 10.89 -17.87
N ASP A 88 41.04 11.92 -17.68
CA ASP A 88 41.32 12.99 -16.71
C ASP A 88 41.17 12.49 -15.27
N LEU A 89 40.24 11.55 -15.05
CA LEU A 89 40.04 10.91 -13.76
C LEU A 89 41.22 9.99 -13.40
N ASP A 90 41.78 9.28 -14.38
CA ASP A 90 42.97 8.42 -14.19
C ASP A 90 44.21 9.26 -13.86
N LEU A 91 44.35 10.43 -14.48
CA LEU A 91 45.41 11.40 -14.15
C LEU A 91 45.27 11.96 -12.72
N LEU A 92 44.06 12.28 -12.28
CA LEU A 92 43.79 12.77 -10.92
C LEU A 92 43.94 11.67 -9.85
N ALA A 93 43.61 10.43 -10.18
CA ALA A 93 43.75 9.26 -9.32
C ALA A 93 45.16 8.64 -9.35
N ALA A 94 46.08 9.22 -10.14
CA ALA A 94 47.47 8.81 -10.16
C ALA A 94 48.09 8.98 -8.76
N GLU A 95 48.89 8.00 -8.36
CA GLU A 95 49.48 7.89 -7.01
C GLU A 95 50.29 9.14 -6.62
N GLU A 96 50.95 9.79 -7.58
CA GLU A 96 51.68 11.07 -7.37
C GLU A 96 50.77 12.24 -6.98
N ASN A 97 49.50 12.26 -7.40
CA ASN A 97 48.53 13.27 -6.97
C ASN A 97 47.88 12.91 -5.63
N LEU A 98 47.93 11.65 -5.21
CA LEU A 98 47.44 11.22 -3.89
C LEU A 98 48.33 11.78 -2.76
N GLU A 99 49.64 11.90 -2.99
CA GLU A 99 50.61 12.47 -2.04
C GLU A 99 50.31 13.95 -1.70
N PHE A 100 49.64 14.71 -2.59
CA PHE A 100 49.14 16.06 -2.29
C PHE A 100 48.05 16.08 -1.21
N TYR A 101 47.33 14.98 -1.02
CA TYR A 101 46.27 14.85 -0.03
C TYR A 101 46.77 14.40 1.36
N ASP A 102 48.02 13.95 1.49
CA ASP A 102 48.62 13.55 2.78
C ASP A 102 48.68 14.71 3.80
N GLY A 103 48.69 15.96 3.32
CA GLY A 103 48.68 17.15 4.17
C GLY A 103 47.29 17.56 4.69
N LEU A 104 46.20 16.96 4.20
CA LEU A 104 44.84 17.38 4.58
C LEU A 104 44.54 17.13 6.06
N GLU A 105 45.05 16.04 6.64
CA GLU A 105 44.89 15.77 8.08
C GLU A 105 45.59 16.82 8.96
N PHE A 106 46.74 17.34 8.50
CA PHE A 106 47.43 18.44 9.16
C PHE A 106 46.62 19.73 9.14
N TYR A 107 46.01 20.08 8.01
CA TYR A 107 45.14 21.26 7.92
C TYR A 107 43.85 21.09 8.72
N ALA A 108 43.28 19.90 8.76
CA ALA A 108 42.11 19.59 9.60
C ALA A 108 42.44 19.74 11.09
N TRP A 109 43.60 19.24 11.52
CA TRP A 109 44.09 19.42 12.88
C TRP A 109 44.38 20.88 13.22
N LEU A 110 44.97 21.65 12.29
CA LEU A 110 45.26 23.07 12.49
C LEU A 110 43.96 23.89 12.64
N ALA A 111 42.94 23.59 11.83
CA ALA A 111 41.64 24.24 11.91
C ALA A 111 40.95 23.96 13.26
N GLU A 112 40.98 22.71 13.74
CA GLU A 112 40.46 22.35 15.06
C GLU A 112 41.23 23.07 16.19
N ALA A 113 42.56 23.15 16.07
CA ALA A 113 43.41 23.84 17.03
C ALA A 113 43.17 25.36 17.04
N GLU A 114 42.84 25.98 15.90
CA GLU A 114 42.49 27.40 15.78
C GLU A 114 41.10 27.70 16.35
N ILE A 115 40.19 26.72 16.33
CA ILE A 115 38.84 26.81 16.92
C ILE A 115 38.89 26.72 18.47
N ASP A 116 39.90 26.07 19.05
CA ASP A 116 40.06 25.91 20.52
C ASP A 116 40.79 27.09 21.21
N VAL A 117 41.31 28.06 20.46
CA VAL A 117 41.95 29.29 21.00
C VAL A 117 41.06 30.55 20.92
N GLY A 118 39.75 30.39 20.72
CA GLY A 118 38.75 31.48 20.81
C GLY A 118 37.87 31.35 22.04
#